data_AF-A0AA36NBI4-F1
#
_entry.id   AF-A0AA36NBI4-F1
#
_cell.length_a   1.000
_cell.length_b   1.000
_cell.length_c   1.000
_cell.angle_alpha   90.00
_cell.angle_beta   90.00
_cell.angle_gamma   90.00
#
_symmetry.space_group_name_H-M   'P 1'
#
loop_
_entity.id
_entity.type
_entity.pdbx_description
1 polymer ?
#
loop_
_entity_poly.entity_id
_entity_poly.type
_entity_poly.pdbx_seq_one_letter_code
_entity_poly.pdbx_strand_id
1 'polypeptide(L)'
;MADIRPLAPLAFDAERTGKTLDAAQSWSVPGTPPAFQEPELSQASRTSFFGRLTGADIEAELQRQAVLLKGLLRDMAVVRDTVWHLADERSFLPAAAQDAKEAIDTAAELRAKIHELDAKVQSLPVSQKEDGVVPMKANDASLQALGSLDTHYEDSYELENRLEELRRVLDGRIEESSRKLERQLQEHRQEHSGAMSRLEENHRGLEARLKEHSSALHQRLEEHRQEHSGAMSRLEENHRGLEARLKEHRQEHSGAMSRLEENHRGLEARLKELRSPEDLRVKVAGLEEEFKVHRRQAGASGVIRSISACVAEEVSGRACESITPMLQRLASEARDRPSTSPAVLQGKPAELEQEVASQVARELVLMVMDALAADTALALSPVRRAEWELTEMRTPSPVPDWP
;
A
#
# COMPACT_ATOMS: atom_id res chain seq x y z
N MET A 1 -20.64 42.82 -40.70
CA MET A 1 -20.24 41.49 -41.20
C MET A 1 -18.74 41.40 -41.09
N ALA A 2 -18.25 40.73 -40.04
CA ALA A 2 -16.83 40.48 -39.83
C ALA A 2 -16.59 38.98 -39.99
N ASP A 3 -15.60 38.63 -40.81
CA ASP A 3 -15.21 37.26 -41.14
C ASP A 3 -14.70 36.52 -39.90
N ILE A 4 -15.54 35.65 -39.35
CA ILE A 4 -15.14 34.68 -38.33
C ILE A 4 -14.69 33.43 -39.08
N ARG A 5 -13.38 33.32 -39.33
CA ARG A 5 -12.79 32.07 -39.80
C ARG A 5 -12.90 31.02 -38.68
N PRO A 6 -13.38 29.81 -38.97
CA PRO A 6 -13.42 28.74 -37.98
C PRO A 6 -11.98 28.31 -37.65
N LEU A 7 -11.61 28.45 -36.37
CA LEU A 7 -10.38 27.89 -35.84
C LEU A 7 -10.42 26.37 -36.01
N ALA A 8 -9.42 25.84 -36.70
CA ALA A 8 -9.27 24.41 -36.92
C ALA A 8 -9.22 23.66 -35.58
N PRO A 9 -9.81 22.45 -35.49
CA PRO A 9 -9.77 21.65 -34.28
C PRO A 9 -8.30 21.27 -34.01
N LEU A 10 -7.77 21.77 -32.90
CA LEU A 10 -6.51 21.30 -32.34
C LEU A 10 -6.71 19.83 -31.96
N ALA A 11 -6.21 18.94 -32.80
CA ALA A 11 -6.07 17.54 -32.49
C ALA A 11 -5.19 17.42 -31.23
N PHE A 12 -5.83 17.14 -30.10
CA PHE A 12 -5.16 16.83 -28.86
C PHE A 12 -4.59 15.41 -29.02
N ASP A 13 -3.29 15.31 -29.31
CA ASP A 13 -2.56 14.06 -29.33
C ASP A 13 -2.62 13.40 -27.94
N ALA A 14 -3.51 12.42 -27.81
CA ALA A 14 -3.72 11.62 -26.60
C ALA A 14 -2.55 10.66 -26.29
N GLU A 15 -1.48 10.64 -27.10
CA GLU A 15 -0.33 9.73 -26.92
C GLU A 15 0.80 10.29 -26.04
N ARG A 16 0.73 11.52 -25.54
CA ARG A 16 1.83 12.12 -24.76
C ARG A 16 1.71 12.04 -23.24
N THR A 17 0.59 11.59 -22.68
CA THR A 17 0.40 11.52 -21.22
C THR A 17 0.89 10.21 -20.59
N GLY A 18 1.29 9.23 -21.39
CA GLY A 18 1.81 7.94 -20.91
C GLY A 18 3.29 7.92 -20.51
N LYS A 19 4.07 8.97 -20.78
CA LYS A 19 5.54 8.98 -20.56
C LYS A 19 6.02 9.86 -19.41
N THR A 20 5.13 10.59 -18.72
CA THR A 20 5.52 11.52 -17.65
C THR A 20 5.44 10.95 -16.24
N LEU A 21 4.98 9.70 -16.06
CA LEU A 21 4.90 9.06 -14.74
C LEU A 21 6.11 8.17 -14.39
N ASP A 22 6.86 7.68 -15.38
CA ASP A 22 8.13 6.95 -15.13
C ASP A 22 9.34 7.87 -14.87
N ALA A 23 9.22 9.18 -15.13
CA ALA A 23 10.28 10.14 -14.82
C ALA A 23 10.44 10.42 -13.31
N ALA A 24 9.49 9.98 -12.47
CA ALA A 24 9.56 10.18 -11.02
C ALA A 24 10.46 9.16 -10.30
N GLN A 25 10.88 8.07 -10.95
CA GLN A 25 11.80 7.08 -10.37
C GLN A 25 13.29 7.43 -10.52
N SER A 26 13.64 8.53 -11.21
CA SER A 26 15.04 8.93 -11.44
C SER A 26 15.36 10.33 -10.92
N TRP A 27 14.82 10.69 -9.74
CA TRP A 27 15.26 11.88 -9.01
C TRP A 27 16.62 11.65 -8.33
N SER A 28 17.62 11.18 -9.09
CA SER A 28 19.02 11.26 -8.69
C SER A 28 19.44 12.72 -8.88
N VAL A 29 19.35 13.50 -7.81
CA VAL A 29 19.81 14.90 -7.80
C VAL A 29 21.31 14.91 -8.15
N PRO A 30 21.75 15.58 -9.23
CA PRO A 30 23.17 15.68 -9.57
C PRO A 30 23.90 16.40 -8.43
N GLY A 31 24.75 15.67 -7.71
CA GLY A 31 25.42 16.17 -6.50
C GLY A 31 25.15 15.36 -5.24
N THR A 32 24.40 14.25 -5.29
CA THR A 32 24.40 13.30 -4.17
C THR A 32 25.83 12.77 -3.98
N PRO A 33 26.45 12.99 -2.79
CA PRO A 33 27.76 12.44 -2.49
C PRO A 33 27.72 10.91 -2.67
N PRO A 34 28.83 10.29 -3.12
CA PRO A 34 28.89 8.85 -3.35
C PRO A 34 28.38 8.13 -2.12
N ALA A 35 27.49 7.16 -2.33
CA ALA A 35 26.75 6.42 -1.32
C ALA A 35 27.59 6.25 -0.06
N PHE A 36 27.29 7.08 0.94
CA PHE A 36 27.79 6.87 2.29
C PHE A 36 27.35 5.44 2.63
N GLN A 37 28.32 4.56 2.88
CA GLN A 37 28.03 3.27 3.49
C GLN A 37 27.31 3.59 4.79
N GLU A 38 25.99 3.44 4.79
CA GLU A 38 25.17 3.73 5.95
C GLU A 38 25.72 2.87 7.08
N PRO A 39 26.19 3.47 8.19
CA PRO A 39 26.50 2.67 9.37
C PRO A 39 25.21 1.95 9.72
N GLU A 40 25.21 0.61 9.63
CA GLU A 40 24.05 -0.20 9.95
C GLU A 40 23.58 0.16 11.36
N LEU A 41 22.53 0.97 11.44
CA LEU A 41 21.88 1.30 12.69
C LEU A 41 21.46 -0.02 13.31
N SER A 42 22.01 -0.30 14.50
CA SER A 42 21.75 -1.55 15.19
C SER A 42 20.25 -1.83 15.24
N GLN A 43 19.85 -3.08 15.09
CA GLN A 43 18.44 -3.49 15.09
C GLN A 43 17.68 -3.00 16.33
N ALA A 44 18.38 -2.83 17.46
CA ALA A 44 17.86 -2.25 18.69
C ALA A 44 17.56 -0.73 18.56
N SER A 45 18.40 0.01 17.85
CA SER A 45 18.19 1.43 17.56
C SER A 45 17.00 1.63 16.62
N ARG A 46 16.82 0.73 15.63
CA ARG A 46 15.68 0.74 14.71
C ARG A 46 14.36 0.46 15.44
N THR A 47 14.32 -0.55 16.29
CA THR A 47 13.12 -0.90 17.08
C THR A 47 12.80 0.14 18.15
N SER A 48 13.79 0.84 18.70
CA SER A 48 13.57 1.98 19.61
C SER A 48 12.90 3.17 18.91
N PHE A 49 13.23 3.43 17.65
CA PHE A 49 12.76 4.63 16.95
C PHE A 49 11.42 4.41 16.24
N PHE A 50 11.24 3.24 15.61
CA PHE A 50 10.03 2.90 14.84
C PHE A 50 9.07 1.95 15.57
N GLY A 51 9.41 1.53 16.79
CA GLY A 51 8.61 0.60 17.56
C GLY A 51 8.56 -0.80 16.94
N ARG A 52 7.36 -1.41 16.93
CA ARG A 52 7.11 -2.75 16.37
C ARG A 52 6.83 -2.75 14.86
N LEU A 53 6.84 -1.58 14.22
CA LEU A 53 6.55 -1.47 12.79
C LEU A 53 7.71 -2.04 11.98
N THR A 54 7.39 -2.88 11.01
CA THR A 54 8.40 -3.41 10.09
C THR A 54 8.81 -2.33 9.10
N GLY A 55 9.96 -2.51 8.43
CA GLY A 55 10.40 -1.60 7.37
C GLY A 55 9.34 -1.41 6.27
N ALA A 56 8.62 -2.50 5.94
CA ALA A 56 7.53 -2.46 4.97
C ALA A 56 6.33 -1.63 5.45
N ASP A 57 5.99 -1.68 6.74
CA ASP A 57 4.90 -0.87 7.31
C ASP A 57 5.25 0.62 7.27
N ILE A 58 6.51 0.96 7.57
CA ILE A 58 7.01 2.35 7.50
C ILE A 58 6.97 2.84 6.05
N GLU A 59 7.41 2.02 5.10
CA GLU A 59 7.37 2.38 3.68
C GLU A 59 5.95 2.58 3.18
N ALA A 60 5.01 1.69 3.54
CA ALA A 60 3.60 1.83 3.19
C ALA A 60 2.98 3.10 3.79
N GLU A 61 3.31 3.44 5.03
CA GLU A 61 2.84 4.68 5.67
C GLU A 61 3.45 5.92 5.02
N LEU A 62 4.74 5.91 4.67
CA LEU A 62 5.38 6.99 3.93
C LEU A 62 4.75 7.18 2.54
N GLN A 63 4.41 6.10 1.83
CA GLN A 63 3.69 6.16 0.56
C GLN A 63 2.29 6.77 0.74
N ARG A 64 1.55 6.36 1.78
CA ARG A 64 0.24 6.94 2.11
C ARG A 64 0.36 8.44 2.40
N GLN A 65 1.34 8.86 3.21
CA GLN A 65 1.60 10.27 3.51
C GLN A 65 1.99 11.06 2.27
N ALA A 66 2.79 10.49 1.37
CA ALA A 66 3.15 11.13 0.10
C ALA A 66 1.93 11.37 -0.81
N VAL A 67 0.97 10.44 -0.85
CA VAL A 67 -0.29 10.61 -1.59
C VAL A 67 -1.14 11.72 -0.98
N LEU A 68 -1.25 11.79 0.36
CA LEU A 68 -1.97 12.85 1.06
C LEU A 68 -1.35 14.22 0.80
N LEU A 69 -0.02 14.34 0.89
CA LEU A 69 0.71 15.58 0.59
C LEU A 69 0.51 16.01 -0.87
N LYS A 70 0.54 15.08 -1.83
CA LYS A 70 0.23 15.37 -3.23
C LYS A 70 -1.21 15.89 -3.41
N GLY A 71 -2.17 15.34 -2.69
CA GLY A 71 -3.56 15.83 -2.65
C GLY A 71 -3.63 17.27 -2.14
N LEU A 72 -3.05 17.54 -0.97
CA LEU A 72 -3.02 18.88 -0.36
C LEU A 72 -2.35 19.93 -1.25
N LEU A 73 -1.25 19.57 -1.93
CA LEU A 73 -0.59 20.49 -2.87
C LEU A 73 -1.46 20.81 -4.08
N ARG A 74 -2.25 19.84 -4.56
CA ARG A 74 -3.23 20.06 -5.64
C ARG A 74 -4.35 20.99 -5.18
N ASP A 75 -4.87 20.76 -3.99
CA ASP A 75 -5.93 21.60 -3.42
C ASP A 75 -5.44 23.03 -3.18
N MET A 76 -4.22 23.21 -2.66
CA MET A 76 -3.58 24.53 -2.55
C MET A 76 -3.39 25.23 -3.90
N ALA A 77 -3.07 24.50 -4.96
CA ALA A 77 -2.98 25.07 -6.30
C ALA A 77 -4.35 25.60 -6.77
N VAL A 78 -5.43 24.83 -6.55
CA VAL A 78 -6.80 25.27 -6.87
C VAL A 78 -7.19 26.50 -6.07
N VAL A 79 -6.92 26.52 -4.75
CA VAL A 79 -7.23 27.69 -3.90
C VAL A 79 -6.42 28.92 -4.33
N ARG A 80 -5.15 28.74 -4.70
CA ARG A 80 -4.33 29.84 -5.21
C ARG A 80 -4.92 30.40 -6.51
N ASP A 81 -5.31 29.54 -7.44
CA ASP A 81 -5.86 29.96 -8.73
C ASP A 81 -7.23 30.67 -8.55
N THR A 82 -8.08 30.22 -7.62
CA THR A 82 -9.33 30.93 -7.30
C THR A 82 -9.09 32.27 -6.63
N VAL A 83 -8.14 32.37 -5.69
CA VAL A 83 -7.75 33.64 -5.08
C VAL A 83 -7.19 34.60 -6.13
N TRP A 84 -6.45 34.09 -7.12
CA TRP A 84 -5.92 34.90 -8.22
C TRP A 84 -7.05 35.45 -9.11
N HIS A 85 -8.03 34.62 -9.48
CA HIS A 85 -9.22 35.09 -10.22
C HIS A 85 -10.04 36.11 -9.42
N LEU A 86 -10.21 35.93 -8.12
CA LEU A 86 -10.88 36.91 -7.26
C LEU A 86 -10.11 38.23 -7.15
N ALA A 87 -8.78 38.18 -7.17
CA ALA A 87 -7.94 39.37 -7.18
C ALA A 87 -8.08 40.13 -8.51
N ASP A 88 -8.13 39.41 -9.64
CA ASP A 88 -8.38 39.98 -10.95
C ASP A 88 -9.77 40.62 -11.02
N GLU A 89 -10.83 39.93 -10.60
CA GLU A 89 -12.19 40.48 -10.53
C GLU A 89 -12.26 41.74 -9.65
N ARG A 90 -11.58 41.71 -8.50
CA ARG A 90 -11.49 42.88 -7.60
C ARG A 90 -10.79 44.06 -8.26
N SER A 91 -9.87 43.84 -9.20
CA SER A 91 -9.22 44.92 -9.94
C SER A 91 -10.14 45.64 -10.93
N PHE A 92 -11.23 44.98 -11.37
CA PHE A 92 -12.25 45.58 -12.25
C PHE A 92 -13.34 46.35 -11.49
N LEU A 93 -13.56 46.05 -10.21
CA LEU A 93 -14.58 46.72 -9.39
C LEU A 93 -14.38 48.25 -9.27
N PRO A 94 -13.17 48.81 -9.11
CA PRO A 94 -12.98 50.26 -9.07
C PRO A 94 -13.38 50.95 -10.38
N ALA A 95 -13.08 50.33 -11.52
CA ALA A 95 -13.47 50.86 -12.83
C ALA A 95 -14.99 50.84 -12.97
N ALA A 96 -15.63 49.71 -12.68
CA ALA A 96 -17.09 49.60 -12.71
C ALA A 96 -17.79 50.56 -11.71
N ALA A 97 -17.20 50.77 -10.52
CA ALA A 97 -17.69 51.73 -9.54
C ALA A 97 -17.53 53.18 -10.01
N GLN A 98 -16.43 53.49 -10.70
CA GLN A 98 -16.19 54.80 -11.30
C GLN A 98 -17.17 55.06 -12.46
N ASP A 99 -17.37 54.09 -13.35
CA ASP A 99 -18.35 54.18 -14.45
C ASP A 99 -19.78 54.38 -13.90
N ALA A 100 -20.13 53.65 -12.84
CA ALA A 100 -21.42 53.81 -12.17
C ALA A 100 -21.58 55.20 -11.54
N LYS A 101 -20.50 55.75 -10.95
CA LYS A 101 -20.49 57.10 -10.40
C LYS A 101 -20.68 58.16 -11.50
N GLU A 102 -19.96 58.03 -12.61
CA GLU A 102 -20.09 58.93 -13.77
C GLU A 102 -21.49 58.85 -14.39
N ALA A 103 -22.09 57.67 -14.45
CA ALA A 103 -23.47 57.49 -14.88
C ALA A 103 -24.48 58.18 -13.93
N ILE A 104 -24.24 58.16 -12.61
CA ILE A 104 -25.08 58.87 -11.64
C ILE A 104 -24.92 60.38 -11.77
N ASP A 105 -23.70 60.88 -11.91
CA ASP A 105 -23.40 62.30 -12.03
C ASP A 105 -24.01 62.88 -13.32
N THR A 106 -23.87 62.17 -14.44
CA THR A 106 -24.49 62.54 -15.72
C THR A 106 -26.02 62.51 -15.66
N ALA A 107 -26.62 61.51 -14.99
CA ALA A 107 -28.06 61.47 -14.77
C ALA A 107 -28.56 62.63 -13.89
N ALA A 108 -27.78 63.03 -12.88
CA ALA A 108 -28.09 64.18 -12.04
C ALA A 108 -28.03 65.50 -12.84
N GLU A 109 -27.01 65.66 -13.70
CA GLU A 109 -26.89 66.82 -14.60
C GLU A 109 -28.07 66.91 -15.58
N LEU A 110 -28.46 65.79 -16.20
CA LEU A 110 -29.62 65.73 -17.09
C LEU A 110 -30.92 66.09 -16.36
N ARG A 111 -31.12 65.61 -15.13
CA ARG A 111 -32.29 66.00 -14.32
C ARG A 111 -32.31 67.51 -14.02
N ALA A 112 -31.16 68.10 -13.70
CA ALA A 112 -31.06 69.54 -13.49
C ALA A 112 -31.43 70.33 -14.76
N LYS A 113 -30.93 69.91 -15.92
CA LYS A 113 -31.28 70.51 -17.23
C LYS A 113 -32.78 70.39 -17.55
N ILE A 114 -33.41 69.25 -17.24
CA ILE A 114 -34.86 69.07 -17.41
C ILE A 114 -35.63 70.05 -16.52
N HIS A 115 -35.24 70.21 -15.26
CA HIS A 115 -35.88 71.19 -14.36
C HIS A 115 -35.69 72.64 -14.83
N GLU A 116 -34.52 72.99 -15.38
CA GLU A 116 -34.28 74.32 -15.97
C GLU A 116 -35.17 74.57 -17.20
N LEU A 117 -35.31 73.58 -18.08
CA LEU A 117 -36.18 73.65 -19.24
C LEU A 117 -37.66 73.77 -18.83
N ASP A 118 -38.10 73.02 -17.83
CA ASP A 118 -39.47 73.10 -17.29
C ASP A 118 -39.76 74.50 -16.71
N ALA A 119 -38.82 75.07 -15.96
CA ALA A 119 -38.92 76.45 -15.47
C ALA A 119 -38.99 77.46 -16.62
N LYS A 120 -38.19 77.28 -17.68
CA LYS A 120 -38.24 78.13 -18.88
C LYS A 120 -39.59 78.02 -19.60
N VAL A 121 -40.13 76.81 -19.75
CA VAL A 121 -41.45 76.57 -20.36
C VAL A 121 -42.56 77.23 -19.56
N GLN A 122 -42.52 77.15 -18.23
CA GLN A 122 -43.48 77.82 -17.34
C GLN A 122 -43.37 79.35 -17.37
N SER A 123 -42.15 79.88 -17.62
CA SER A 123 -41.91 81.32 -17.73
C SER A 123 -42.26 81.93 -19.09
N LEU A 124 -42.48 81.09 -20.11
CA LEU A 124 -42.96 81.58 -21.40
C LEU A 124 -44.37 82.14 -21.18
N PRO A 125 -44.60 83.43 -21.48
CA PRO A 125 -45.92 84.02 -21.34
C PRO A 125 -46.86 83.26 -22.27
N VAL A 126 -47.78 82.49 -21.69
CA VAL A 126 -48.98 82.00 -22.37
C VAL A 126 -49.68 83.25 -22.84
N SER A 127 -49.42 83.62 -24.09
CA SER A 127 -50.03 84.80 -24.70
C SER A 127 -51.51 84.50 -24.77
N GLN A 128 -52.24 85.08 -23.81
CA GLN A 128 -53.66 85.32 -23.89
C GLN A 128 -53.88 86.12 -25.18
N LYS A 129 -54.24 85.41 -26.26
CA LYS A 129 -55.01 86.01 -27.34
C LYS A 129 -56.44 86.15 -26.81
N GLU A 130 -56.64 87.10 -25.91
CA GLU A 130 -57.93 87.75 -25.72
C GLU A 130 -57.97 88.98 -26.63
N ASP A 131 -59.00 88.98 -27.48
CA ASP A 131 -59.77 90.11 -28.00
C ASP A 131 -59.18 91.52 -27.86
N GLY A 132 -58.83 92.09 -29.03
CA GLY A 132 -58.46 93.49 -29.17
C GLY A 132 -58.72 94.00 -30.58
N VAL A 133 -59.99 94.18 -30.94
CA VAL A 133 -60.40 94.88 -32.16
C VAL A 133 -60.06 96.38 -32.02
N VAL A 134 -59.10 96.85 -32.81
CA VAL A 134 -58.80 98.29 -32.98
C VAL A 134 -59.16 98.71 -34.41
N PRO A 135 -59.92 99.80 -34.63
CA PRO A 135 -60.28 100.25 -35.97
C PRO A 135 -59.10 101.02 -36.59
N MET A 136 -58.46 100.40 -37.59
CA MET A 136 -57.33 100.96 -38.32
C MET A 136 -57.84 101.84 -39.47
N LYS A 137 -57.50 103.12 -39.45
CA LYS A 137 -57.75 104.07 -40.55
C LYS A 137 -56.99 103.60 -41.79
N ALA A 138 -57.72 103.43 -42.89
CA ALA A 138 -57.22 102.99 -44.18
C ALA A 138 -56.19 103.97 -44.76
N ASN A 139 -54.96 103.47 -44.93
CA ASN A 139 -53.92 104.03 -45.78
C ASN A 139 -53.47 102.90 -46.70
N ASP A 140 -53.11 103.19 -47.96
CA ASP A 140 -52.78 102.21 -49.01
C ASP A 140 -51.65 101.21 -48.66
N ALA A 141 -50.95 101.38 -47.54
CA ALA A 141 -50.04 100.38 -46.96
C ALA A 141 -50.77 99.12 -46.42
N SER A 142 -52.05 99.22 -46.06
CA SER A 142 -52.84 98.10 -45.51
C SER A 142 -53.21 97.05 -46.55
N LEU A 143 -53.27 97.41 -47.85
CA LEU A 143 -53.52 96.45 -48.93
C LEU A 143 -52.26 95.63 -49.28
N GLN A 144 -51.06 96.21 -49.16
CA GLN A 144 -49.81 95.43 -49.22
C GLN A 144 -49.63 94.55 -47.98
N ALA A 145 -50.04 95.02 -46.79
CA ALA A 145 -50.02 94.24 -45.57
C ALA A 145 -50.96 93.02 -45.61
N LEU A 146 -52.14 93.14 -46.25
CA LEU A 146 -53.08 92.04 -46.47
C LEU A 146 -52.52 90.98 -47.42
N GLY A 147 -51.82 91.38 -48.50
CA GLY A 147 -51.11 90.45 -49.38
C GLY A 147 -49.96 89.73 -48.67
N SER A 148 -49.22 90.41 -47.78
CA SER A 148 -48.19 89.78 -46.97
C SER A 148 -48.73 88.90 -45.83
N LEU A 149 -49.97 89.15 -45.39
CA LEU A 149 -50.63 88.34 -44.38
C LEU A 149 -51.09 87.00 -44.98
N ASP A 150 -51.60 87.01 -46.22
CA ASP A 150 -52.00 85.81 -46.96
C ASP A 150 -50.81 84.88 -47.20
N THR A 151 -49.65 85.44 -47.60
CA THR A 151 -48.40 84.66 -47.69
C THR A 151 -47.93 84.13 -46.34
N HIS A 152 -48.17 84.87 -45.25
CA HIS A 152 -47.80 84.42 -43.90
C HIS A 152 -48.74 83.31 -43.37
N TYR A 153 -49.98 83.24 -43.86
CA TYR A 153 -50.89 82.12 -43.57
C TYR A 153 -50.42 80.85 -44.26
N GLU A 154 -50.06 80.93 -45.56
CA GLU A 154 -49.52 79.78 -46.30
C GLU A 154 -48.21 79.27 -45.68
N ASP A 155 -47.27 80.18 -45.33
CA ASP A 155 -46.03 79.81 -44.63
C ASP A 155 -46.30 79.15 -43.27
N SER A 156 -47.33 79.59 -42.55
CA SER A 156 -47.74 79.00 -41.27
C SER A 156 -48.30 77.58 -41.45
N TYR A 157 -49.12 77.35 -42.48
CA TYR A 157 -49.64 76.02 -42.80
C TYR A 157 -48.52 75.07 -43.24
N GLU A 158 -47.56 75.54 -44.05
CA GLU A 158 -46.39 74.75 -44.41
C GLU A 158 -45.54 74.38 -43.17
N LEU A 159 -45.34 75.32 -42.26
CA LEU A 159 -44.59 75.06 -41.02
C LEU A 159 -45.31 74.05 -40.13
N GLU A 160 -46.62 74.17 -39.97
CA GLU A 160 -47.44 73.22 -39.20
C GLU A 160 -47.40 71.81 -39.79
N ASN A 161 -47.48 71.70 -41.12
CA ASN A 161 -47.33 70.42 -41.82
C ASN A 161 -45.94 69.81 -41.61
N ARG A 162 -44.87 70.61 -41.69
CA ARG A 162 -43.50 70.14 -41.41
C ARG A 162 -43.32 69.71 -39.95
N LEU A 163 -43.93 70.43 -38.99
CA LEU A 163 -43.88 70.06 -37.58
C LEU A 163 -44.62 68.74 -37.32
N GLU A 164 -45.79 68.54 -37.94
CA GLU A 164 -46.55 67.29 -37.82
C GLU A 164 -45.80 66.12 -38.49
N GLU A 165 -45.12 66.35 -39.62
CA GLU A 165 -44.27 65.34 -40.26
C GLU A 165 -43.06 64.97 -39.38
N LEU A 166 -42.34 65.96 -38.83
CA LEU A 166 -41.25 65.73 -37.89
C LEU A 166 -41.71 64.98 -36.65
N ARG A 167 -42.90 65.32 -36.13
CA ARG A 167 -43.53 64.62 -35.00
C ARG A 167 -43.77 63.15 -35.33
N ARG A 168 -44.37 62.84 -36.48
CA ARG A 168 -44.57 61.45 -36.93
C ARG A 168 -43.26 60.67 -37.08
N VAL A 169 -42.21 61.30 -37.60
CA VAL A 169 -40.88 60.67 -37.72
C VAL A 169 -40.27 60.39 -36.35
N LEU A 170 -40.39 61.33 -35.41
CA LEU A 170 -39.94 61.16 -34.03
C LEU A 170 -40.69 60.01 -33.33
N ASP A 171 -42.02 60.01 -33.40
CA ASP A 171 -42.86 58.96 -32.82
C ASP A 171 -42.50 57.59 -33.40
N GLY A 172 -42.34 57.49 -34.73
CA GLY A 172 -41.92 56.25 -35.40
C GLY A 172 -40.55 55.75 -34.93
N ARG A 173 -39.57 56.65 -34.76
CA ARG A 173 -38.23 56.31 -34.27
C ARG A 173 -38.25 55.87 -32.80
N ILE A 174 -39.07 56.53 -31.98
CA ILE A 174 -39.27 56.15 -30.58
C ILE A 174 -39.88 54.74 -30.52
N GLU A 175 -40.95 54.47 -31.26
CA GLU A 175 -41.57 53.14 -31.33
C GLU A 175 -40.59 52.06 -31.79
N GLU A 176 -39.79 52.33 -32.83
CA GLU A 176 -38.79 51.37 -33.32
C GLU A 176 -37.72 51.09 -32.27
N SER A 177 -37.23 52.14 -31.59
CA SER A 177 -36.25 51.99 -30.51
C SER A 177 -36.82 51.19 -29.33
N SER A 178 -38.08 51.43 -28.96
CA SER A 178 -38.79 50.68 -27.92
C SER A 178 -38.93 49.21 -28.30
N ARG A 179 -39.38 48.90 -29.53
CA ARG A 179 -39.47 47.52 -30.03
C ARG A 179 -38.12 46.81 -30.06
N LYS A 180 -37.03 47.53 -30.34
CA LYS A 180 -35.68 46.97 -30.34
C LYS A 180 -35.22 46.64 -28.92
N LEU A 181 -35.43 47.55 -27.97
CA LEU A 181 -35.09 47.33 -26.57
C LEU A 181 -35.91 46.18 -25.98
N GLU A 182 -37.21 46.09 -26.29
CA GLU A 182 -38.06 44.97 -25.86
C GLU A 182 -37.56 43.63 -26.38
N ARG A 183 -37.15 43.56 -27.65
CA ARG A 183 -36.55 42.35 -28.24
C ARG A 183 -35.25 41.95 -27.53
N GLN A 184 -34.33 42.89 -27.31
CA GLN A 184 -33.07 42.62 -26.61
C GLN A 184 -33.31 42.17 -25.16
N LEU A 185 -34.27 42.78 -24.48
CA LEU A 185 -34.63 42.41 -23.11
C LEU A 185 -35.25 41.00 -23.05
N GLN A 186 -36.05 40.63 -24.06
CA GLN A 186 -36.62 39.29 -24.17
C GLN A 186 -35.56 38.23 -24.48
N GLU A 187 -34.61 38.53 -25.37
CA GLU A 187 -33.47 37.65 -25.67
C GLU A 187 -32.63 37.41 -24.42
N HIS A 188 -32.24 38.46 -23.69
CA HIS A 188 -31.50 38.33 -22.44
C HIS A 188 -32.26 37.53 -21.37
N ARG A 189 -33.59 37.69 -21.27
CA ARG A 189 -34.42 36.87 -20.36
C ARG A 189 -34.37 35.39 -20.74
N GLN A 190 -34.42 35.07 -22.02
CA GLN A 190 -34.34 33.68 -22.50
C GLN A 190 -32.96 33.08 -22.26
N GLU A 191 -31.89 33.83 -22.54
CA GLU A 191 -30.51 33.42 -22.26
C GLU A 191 -30.29 33.17 -20.78
N HIS A 192 -30.74 34.10 -19.92
CA HIS A 192 -30.64 33.97 -18.47
C HIS A 192 -31.42 32.74 -17.96
N SER A 193 -32.64 32.53 -18.45
CA SER A 193 -33.44 31.34 -18.11
C SER A 193 -32.76 30.03 -18.54
N GLY A 194 -32.18 30.01 -19.74
CA GLY A 194 -31.42 28.87 -20.24
C GLY A 194 -30.14 28.60 -19.44
N ALA A 195 -29.42 29.66 -19.05
CA ALA A 195 -28.24 29.55 -18.19
C ALA A 195 -28.59 29.00 -16.81
N MET A 196 -29.68 29.48 -16.19
CA MET A 196 -30.17 28.96 -14.91
C MET A 196 -30.56 27.49 -15.00
N SER A 197 -31.25 27.09 -16.07
CA SER A 197 -31.63 25.67 -16.28
C SER A 197 -30.40 24.76 -16.40
N ARG A 198 -29.36 25.19 -17.13
CA ARG A 198 -28.08 24.44 -17.24
C ARG A 198 -27.36 24.38 -15.90
N LEU A 199 -27.39 25.45 -15.12
CA LEU A 199 -26.79 25.49 -13.79
C LEU A 199 -27.49 24.51 -12.84
N GLU A 200 -28.83 24.46 -12.85
CA GLU A 200 -29.61 23.50 -12.07
C GLU A 200 -29.33 22.05 -12.49
N GLU A 201 -29.22 21.77 -13.79
CA GLU A 201 -28.89 20.43 -14.28
C GLU A 201 -27.48 20.00 -13.84
N ASN A 202 -26.49 20.89 -13.97
CA ASN A 202 -25.14 20.65 -13.48
C ASN A 202 -25.12 20.42 -11.96
N HIS A 203 -25.88 21.21 -11.20
CA HIS A 203 -26.00 21.04 -9.75
C HIS A 203 -26.58 19.67 -9.40
N ARG A 204 -27.69 19.26 -10.03
CA ARG A 204 -28.28 17.92 -9.85
C ARG A 204 -27.31 16.80 -10.24
N GLY A 205 -26.55 16.98 -11.31
CA GLY A 205 -25.53 16.02 -11.74
C GLY A 205 -24.39 15.88 -10.71
N LEU A 206 -23.93 16.98 -10.12
CA LEU A 206 -22.93 16.97 -9.06
C LEU A 206 -23.46 16.32 -7.77
N GLU A 207 -24.70 16.62 -7.38
CA GLU A 207 -25.35 15.98 -6.23
C GLU A 207 -25.48 14.46 -6.42
N ALA A 208 -25.86 14.00 -7.62
CA ALA A 208 -25.96 12.58 -7.93
C ALA A 208 -24.60 11.87 -7.81
N ARG A 209 -23.54 12.46 -8.38
CA ARG A 209 -22.17 11.93 -8.29
C ARG A 209 -21.64 11.91 -6.86
N LEU A 210 -21.97 12.93 -6.07
CA LEU A 210 -21.58 12.99 -4.66
C LEU A 210 -22.29 11.89 -3.86
N LYS A 211 -23.59 11.66 -4.10
CA LYS A 211 -24.34 10.55 -3.50
C LYS A 211 -23.73 9.20 -3.87
N GLU A 212 -23.43 8.97 -5.14
CA GLU A 212 -22.82 7.72 -5.62
C GLU A 212 -21.44 7.46 -4.98
N HIS A 213 -20.58 8.49 -4.92
CA HIS A 213 -19.28 8.37 -4.27
C HIS A 213 -19.43 8.10 -2.77
N SER A 214 -20.39 8.75 -2.10
CA SER A 214 -20.66 8.51 -0.69
C SER A 214 -21.17 7.10 -0.41
N SER A 215 -22.02 6.54 -1.28
CA SER A 215 -22.47 5.14 -1.17
C SER A 215 -21.35 4.14 -1.42
N ALA A 216 -20.48 4.40 -2.42
CA ALA A 216 -19.33 3.55 -2.70
C ALA A 216 -18.32 3.53 -1.53
N LEU A 217 -18.09 4.68 -0.87
CA LEU A 217 -17.27 4.75 0.32
C LEU A 217 -17.87 3.98 1.50
N HIS A 218 -19.18 4.09 1.73
CA HIS A 218 -19.86 3.32 2.78
C HIS A 218 -19.77 1.82 2.51
N GLN A 219 -19.95 1.39 1.27
CA GLN A 219 -19.81 -0.02 0.90
C GLN A 219 -18.39 -0.54 1.18
N ARG A 220 -17.35 0.19 0.76
CA ARG A 220 -15.94 -0.20 1.02
C ARG A 220 -15.61 -0.27 2.51
N LEU A 221 -16.15 0.64 3.32
CA LEU A 221 -15.97 0.61 4.77
C LEU A 221 -16.63 -0.62 5.39
N GLU A 222 -17.81 -1.01 4.90
CA GLU A 222 -18.51 -2.20 5.39
C GLU A 222 -17.80 -3.49 4.96
N GLU A 223 -17.29 -3.56 3.73
CA GLU A 223 -16.45 -4.67 3.24
C GLU A 223 -15.20 -4.84 4.13
N HIS A 224 -14.45 -3.76 4.39
CA HIS A 224 -13.28 -3.80 5.26
C HIS A 224 -13.63 -4.20 6.71
N ARG A 225 -14.79 -3.77 7.21
CA ARG A 225 -15.30 -4.18 8.52
C ARG A 225 -15.58 -5.69 8.57
N GLN A 226 -16.17 -6.24 7.52
CA GLN A 226 -16.43 -7.68 7.41
C GLN A 226 -15.13 -8.49 7.31
N GLU A 227 -14.16 -8.03 6.52
CA GLU A 227 -12.83 -8.64 6.41
C GLU A 227 -12.11 -8.65 7.76
N HIS A 228 -12.11 -7.51 8.47
CA HIS A 228 -11.52 -7.41 9.80
C HIS A 228 -12.22 -8.34 10.81
N SER A 229 -13.56 -8.40 10.78
CA SER A 229 -14.31 -9.34 11.62
C SER A 229 -13.95 -10.79 11.31
N GLY A 230 -13.83 -11.16 10.04
CA GLY A 230 -13.42 -12.50 9.61
C GLY A 230 -11.99 -12.86 10.02
N ALA A 231 -11.06 -11.90 9.91
CA ALA A 231 -9.68 -12.06 10.36
C ALA A 231 -9.61 -12.29 11.88
N MET A 232 -10.39 -11.54 12.67
CA MET A 232 -10.48 -11.72 14.12
C MET A 232 -11.03 -13.10 14.49
N SER A 233 -12.07 -13.58 13.81
CA SER A 233 -12.61 -14.93 14.04
C SER A 233 -11.59 -16.03 13.74
N ARG A 234 -10.81 -15.92 12.66
CA ARG A 234 -9.73 -16.87 12.34
C ARG A 234 -8.60 -16.83 13.39
N LEU A 235 -8.26 -15.64 13.88
CA LEU A 235 -7.26 -15.48 14.93
C LEU A 235 -7.72 -16.14 16.23
N GLU A 236 -8.98 -15.95 16.62
CA GLU A 236 -9.58 -16.61 17.78
C GLU A 236 -9.60 -18.14 17.64
N GLU A 237 -9.93 -18.65 16.45
CA GLU A 237 -9.91 -20.09 16.17
C GLU A 237 -8.50 -20.67 16.26
N ASN A 238 -7.51 -20.00 15.65
CA ASN A 238 -6.10 -20.39 15.76
C ASN A 238 -5.63 -20.38 17.21
N HIS A 239 -6.01 -19.37 17.99
CA HIS A 239 -5.67 -19.29 19.40
C HIS A 239 -6.26 -20.47 20.18
N ARG A 240 -7.55 -20.79 19.98
CA ARG A 240 -8.19 -21.97 20.58
C ARG A 240 -7.51 -23.27 20.17
N GLY A 241 -7.12 -23.41 18.91
CA GLY A 241 -6.37 -24.56 18.41
C GLY A 241 -5.00 -24.73 19.07
N LEU A 242 -4.25 -23.64 19.22
CA LEU A 242 -2.96 -23.64 19.93
C LEU A 242 -3.12 -23.98 21.42
N GLU A 243 -4.13 -23.42 22.08
CA GLU A 243 -4.44 -23.77 23.47
C GLU A 243 -4.77 -25.26 23.65
N ALA A 244 -5.51 -25.86 22.71
CA ALA A 244 -5.82 -27.28 22.72
C ALA A 244 -4.55 -28.13 22.59
N ARG A 245 -3.67 -27.81 21.63
CA ARG A 245 -2.38 -28.53 21.44
C ARG A 245 -1.45 -28.39 22.65
N LEU A 246 -1.42 -27.22 23.29
CA LEU A 246 -0.66 -27.02 24.52
C LEU A 246 -1.22 -27.85 25.68
N LYS A 247 -2.54 -28.00 25.79
CA LYS A 247 -3.16 -28.89 26.80
C LYS A 247 -2.82 -30.34 26.55
N GLU A 248 -2.88 -30.81 25.30
CA GLU A 248 -2.49 -32.16 24.89
C GLU A 248 -1.02 -32.44 25.24
N HIS A 249 -0.09 -31.57 24.84
CA HIS A 249 1.33 -31.73 25.15
C HIS A 249 1.61 -31.73 26.66
N ARG A 250 0.87 -30.94 27.46
CA ARG A 250 0.96 -30.99 28.93
C ARG A 250 0.50 -32.33 29.49
N GLN A 251 -0.56 -32.91 28.94
CA GLN A 251 -1.06 -34.24 29.33
C GLN A 251 -0.06 -35.34 28.94
N GLU A 252 0.48 -35.29 27.73
CA GLU A 252 1.51 -36.23 27.26
C GLU A 252 2.76 -36.17 28.14
N HIS A 253 3.26 -34.96 28.43
CA HIS A 253 4.40 -34.76 29.32
C HIS A 253 4.12 -35.27 30.73
N SER A 254 2.93 -34.99 31.28
CA SER A 254 2.52 -35.53 32.58
C SER A 254 2.47 -37.06 32.58
N GLY A 255 1.96 -37.68 31.51
CA GLY A 255 1.91 -39.13 31.36
C GLY A 255 3.31 -39.76 31.22
N ALA A 256 4.20 -39.11 30.48
CA ALA A 256 5.60 -39.52 30.35
C ALA A 256 6.33 -39.47 31.70
N MET A 257 6.12 -38.42 32.49
CA MET A 257 6.66 -38.30 33.85
C MET A 257 6.15 -39.42 34.77
N SER A 258 4.85 -39.72 34.75
CA SER A 258 4.31 -40.84 35.53
C SER A 258 4.94 -42.18 35.17
N ARG A 259 5.14 -42.45 33.87
CA ARG A 259 5.82 -43.68 33.40
C ARG A 259 7.29 -43.73 33.83
N LEU A 260 7.97 -42.59 33.79
CA LEU A 260 9.37 -42.49 34.25
C LEU A 260 9.47 -42.77 35.75
N GLU A 261 8.57 -42.22 36.56
CA GLU A 261 8.49 -42.49 38.00
C GLU A 261 8.19 -43.96 38.30
N GLU A 262 7.27 -44.58 37.56
CA GLU A 262 6.97 -46.01 37.69
C GLU A 262 8.17 -46.88 37.33
N ASN A 263 8.85 -46.59 36.22
CA ASN A 263 10.09 -47.27 35.83
C ASN A 263 11.18 -47.10 36.89
N HIS A 264 11.35 -45.89 37.43
CA HIS A 264 12.30 -45.62 38.50
C HIS A 264 12.01 -46.45 39.74
N ARG A 265 10.75 -46.48 40.20
CA ARG A 265 10.32 -47.33 41.32
C ARG A 265 10.55 -48.82 41.03
N GLY A 266 10.28 -49.28 39.81
CA GLY A 266 10.53 -50.66 39.39
C GLY A 266 12.02 -51.02 39.41
N LEU A 267 12.89 -50.11 38.94
CA LEU A 267 14.34 -50.27 38.99
C LEU A 267 14.86 -50.25 40.44
N GLU A 268 14.36 -49.35 41.28
CA GLU A 268 14.70 -49.32 42.71
C GLU A 268 14.30 -50.62 43.42
N ALA A 269 13.13 -51.18 43.11
CA ALA A 269 12.69 -52.46 43.66
C ALA A 269 13.61 -53.60 43.24
N ARG A 270 13.97 -53.69 41.95
CA ARG A 270 14.94 -54.67 41.43
C ARG A 270 16.34 -54.50 42.05
N LEU A 271 16.78 -53.26 42.26
CA LEU A 271 18.04 -52.97 42.94
C LEU A 271 18.02 -53.41 44.41
N LYS A 272 16.89 -53.25 45.11
CA LYS A 272 16.73 -53.76 46.49
C LYS A 272 16.76 -55.28 46.53
N GLU A 273 16.11 -55.95 45.59
CA GLU A 273 16.15 -57.41 45.44
C GLU A 273 17.58 -57.91 45.19
N LEU A 274 18.32 -57.27 44.28
CA LEU A 274 19.73 -57.60 44.04
C LEU A 274 20.64 -57.24 45.23
N ARG A 275 20.29 -56.25 46.04
CA ARG A 275 21.05 -55.90 47.25
C ARG A 275 20.84 -56.88 48.40
N SER A 276 19.91 -57.84 48.30
CA SER A 276 19.82 -58.97 49.22
C SER A 276 21.11 -59.79 49.12
N PRO A 277 22.01 -59.73 50.11
CA PRO A 277 23.28 -60.44 50.06
C PRO A 277 23.07 -61.96 50.09
N GLU A 278 21.90 -62.43 50.56
CA GLU A 278 21.51 -63.84 50.56
C GLU A 278 21.16 -64.33 49.15
N ASP A 279 20.40 -63.56 48.36
CA ASP A 279 20.07 -63.96 46.98
C ASP A 279 21.28 -63.91 46.05
N LEU A 280 22.17 -62.91 46.22
CA LEU A 280 23.44 -62.90 45.50
C LEU A 280 24.32 -64.09 45.86
N ARG A 281 24.39 -64.46 47.14
CA ARG A 281 25.14 -65.66 47.57
C ARG A 281 24.58 -66.94 46.96
N VAL A 282 23.26 -67.10 46.93
CA VAL A 282 22.61 -68.26 46.31
C VAL A 282 22.84 -68.30 44.80
N LYS A 283 22.71 -67.17 44.09
CA LYS A 283 22.98 -67.11 42.65
C LYS A 283 24.46 -67.36 42.31
N VAL A 284 25.39 -66.80 43.08
CA VAL A 284 26.83 -67.05 42.91
C VAL A 284 27.15 -68.51 43.17
N ALA A 285 26.59 -69.11 44.23
CA ALA A 285 26.77 -70.54 44.50
C ALA A 285 26.21 -71.44 43.37
N GLY A 286 25.05 -71.08 42.81
CA GLY A 286 24.46 -71.78 41.66
C GLY A 286 25.32 -71.68 40.39
N LEU A 287 25.79 -70.48 40.06
CA LEU A 287 26.69 -70.26 38.92
C LEU A 287 28.04 -70.95 39.11
N GLU A 288 28.60 -70.99 40.31
CA GLU A 288 29.83 -71.74 40.62
C GLU A 288 29.66 -73.23 40.34
N GLU A 289 28.51 -73.81 40.68
CA GLU A 289 28.21 -75.21 40.36
C GLU A 289 27.99 -75.43 38.85
N GLU A 290 27.27 -74.54 38.16
CA GLU A 290 27.14 -74.61 36.70
C GLU A 290 28.49 -74.48 35.98
N PHE A 291 29.36 -73.57 36.44
CA PHE A 291 30.72 -73.42 35.91
C PHE A 291 31.57 -74.67 36.15
N LYS A 292 31.43 -75.31 37.32
CA LYS A 292 32.11 -76.59 37.59
C LYS A 292 31.59 -77.69 36.67
N VAL A 293 30.30 -77.74 36.38
CA VAL A 293 29.70 -78.72 35.45
C VAL A 293 30.18 -78.46 34.01
N HIS A 294 30.15 -77.21 33.54
CA HIS A 294 30.65 -76.84 32.21
C HIS A 294 32.15 -77.11 32.07
N ARG A 295 32.95 -76.82 33.10
CA ARG A 295 34.40 -77.13 33.10
C ARG A 295 34.69 -78.63 33.11
N ARG A 296 33.78 -79.46 33.62
CA ARG A 296 33.89 -80.94 33.57
C ARG A 296 33.43 -81.52 32.24
N GLN A 297 32.53 -80.87 31.52
CA GLN A 297 31.98 -81.34 30.24
C GLN A 297 32.72 -80.80 29.02
N ALA A 298 33.33 -79.61 29.13
CA ALA A 298 34.16 -79.04 28.08
C ALA A 298 35.64 -79.20 28.45
N GLY A 299 36.32 -80.20 27.86
CA GLY A 299 37.78 -80.18 27.78
C GLY A 299 38.25 -78.84 27.17
N ALA A 300 39.49 -78.41 27.42
CA ALA A 300 40.00 -77.07 27.10
C ALA A 300 39.64 -76.51 25.69
N SER A 301 39.44 -77.39 24.70
CA SER A 301 38.95 -77.06 23.35
C SER A 301 37.50 -76.55 23.29
N GLY A 302 36.59 -77.09 24.12
CA GLY A 302 35.18 -76.67 24.20
C GLY A 302 35.00 -75.31 24.88
N VAL A 303 35.83 -74.99 25.87
CA VAL A 303 35.82 -73.69 26.57
C VAL A 303 36.23 -72.57 25.61
N ILE A 304 37.28 -72.77 24.82
CA ILE A 304 37.69 -71.79 23.80
C ILE A 304 36.59 -71.60 22.76
N ARG A 305 35.95 -72.69 22.31
CA ARG A 305 34.89 -72.64 21.29
C ARG A 305 33.61 -71.95 21.80
N SER A 306 33.24 -72.17 23.07
CA SER A 306 32.13 -71.49 23.75
C SER A 306 32.43 -70.01 23.98
N ILE A 307 33.64 -69.66 24.46
CA ILE A 307 34.04 -68.25 24.63
C ILE A 307 34.04 -67.54 23.27
N SER A 308 34.57 -68.17 22.22
CA SER A 308 34.52 -67.58 20.87
C SER A 308 33.11 -67.43 20.32
N ALA A 309 32.17 -68.33 20.66
CA ALA A 309 30.77 -68.22 20.25
C ALA A 309 30.05 -67.10 21.00
N CYS A 310 30.25 -66.98 22.32
CA CYS A 310 29.70 -65.89 23.12
C CYS A 310 30.26 -64.53 22.68
N VAL A 311 31.57 -64.45 22.40
CA VAL A 311 32.20 -63.22 21.89
C VAL A 311 31.65 -62.89 20.50
N ALA A 312 31.44 -63.87 19.63
CA ALA A 312 30.83 -63.63 18.32
C ALA A 312 29.38 -63.14 18.43
N GLU A 313 28.57 -63.71 19.32
CA GLU A 313 27.20 -63.23 19.59
C GLU A 313 27.22 -61.81 20.16
N GLU A 314 28.07 -61.51 21.13
CA GLU A 314 28.15 -60.19 21.76
C GLU A 314 28.63 -59.11 20.78
N VAL A 315 29.63 -59.42 19.95
CA VAL A 315 30.11 -58.52 18.89
C VAL A 315 29.01 -58.30 17.85
N SER A 316 28.27 -59.34 17.46
CA SER A 316 27.16 -59.20 16.51
C SER A 316 25.98 -58.41 17.08
N GLY A 317 25.68 -58.58 18.37
CA GLY A 317 24.63 -57.83 19.07
C GLY A 317 24.97 -56.34 19.18
N ARG A 318 26.19 -56.00 19.61
CA ARG A 318 26.64 -54.61 19.70
C ARG A 318 26.74 -53.92 18.33
N ALA A 319 27.15 -54.66 17.30
CA ALA A 319 27.14 -54.15 15.93
C ALA A 319 25.70 -53.84 15.49
N CYS A 320 24.74 -54.73 15.75
CA CYS A 320 23.32 -54.49 15.43
C CYS A 320 22.74 -53.29 16.21
N GLU A 321 23.03 -53.16 17.50
CA GLU A 321 22.56 -52.02 18.32
C GLU A 321 23.15 -50.69 17.86
N SER A 322 24.40 -50.67 17.39
CA SER A 322 25.06 -49.45 16.90
C SER A 322 24.62 -49.07 15.47
N ILE A 323 24.45 -50.07 14.59
CA ILE A 323 24.15 -49.84 13.16
C ILE A 323 22.67 -49.52 12.92
N THR A 324 21.75 -50.14 13.67
CA THR A 324 20.29 -49.98 13.48
C THR A 324 19.82 -48.51 13.56
N PRO A 325 20.21 -47.69 14.57
CA PRO A 325 19.78 -46.30 14.63
C PRO A 325 20.38 -45.44 13.51
N MET A 326 21.60 -45.74 13.04
CA MET A 326 22.19 -45.06 11.88
C MET A 326 21.40 -45.35 10.59
N LEU A 327 21.04 -46.62 10.36
CA LEU A 327 20.22 -46.99 9.20
C LEU A 327 18.82 -46.36 9.26
N GLN A 328 18.20 -46.29 10.45
CA GLN A 328 16.92 -45.60 10.63
C GLN A 328 17.02 -44.10 10.34
N ARG A 329 18.11 -43.45 10.78
CA ARG A 329 18.36 -42.03 10.50
C ARG A 329 18.56 -41.76 9.01
N LEU A 330 19.39 -42.56 8.33
CA LEU A 330 19.59 -42.46 6.89
C LEU A 330 18.30 -42.71 6.10
N ALA A 331 17.46 -43.66 6.55
CA ALA A 331 16.16 -43.91 5.94
C ALA A 331 15.17 -42.73 6.15
N SER A 332 15.21 -42.05 7.30
CA SER A 332 14.40 -40.84 7.53
C SER A 332 14.89 -39.64 6.72
N GLU A 333 16.20 -39.41 6.65
CA GLU A 333 16.80 -38.34 5.85
C GLU A 333 16.55 -38.54 4.34
N ALA A 334 16.45 -39.79 3.87
CA ALA A 334 16.06 -40.10 2.49
C ALA A 334 14.58 -39.79 2.21
N ARG A 335 13.68 -39.91 3.20
CA ARG A 335 12.25 -39.60 3.06
C ARG A 335 11.94 -38.10 3.07
N ASP A 336 12.74 -37.32 3.80
CA ASP A 336 12.52 -35.88 3.97
C ASP A 336 13.23 -35.00 2.93
N ARG A 337 13.92 -35.60 1.94
CA ARG A 337 14.52 -34.82 0.85
C ARG A 337 13.43 -34.17 -0.02
N PRO A 338 13.42 -32.83 -0.17
CA PRO A 338 12.44 -32.14 -0.99
C PRO A 338 12.55 -32.55 -2.46
N SER A 339 11.40 -32.71 -3.12
CA SER A 339 11.23 -33.20 -4.50
C SER A 339 11.83 -32.30 -5.60
N THR A 340 12.65 -31.32 -5.25
CA THR A 340 13.23 -30.32 -6.16
C THR A 340 14.68 -30.61 -6.53
N SER A 341 15.26 -31.74 -6.11
CA SER A 341 16.61 -32.14 -6.52
C SER A 341 16.61 -32.69 -7.96
N PRO A 342 17.49 -32.21 -8.86
CA PRO A 342 17.46 -32.50 -10.30
C PRO A 342 17.65 -33.97 -10.70
N ALA A 343 18.05 -34.85 -9.76
CA ALA A 343 18.15 -36.29 -9.97
C ALA A 343 16.79 -37.02 -9.98
N VAL A 344 15.73 -36.46 -9.36
CA VAL A 344 14.40 -37.09 -9.30
C VAL A 344 13.66 -37.01 -10.64
N LEU A 345 14.04 -36.07 -11.52
CA LEU A 345 13.40 -35.87 -12.82
C LEU A 345 13.85 -36.87 -13.91
N GLN A 346 14.86 -37.71 -13.66
CA GLN A 346 15.34 -38.71 -14.63
C GLN A 346 14.84 -40.14 -14.40
N GLY A 347 13.93 -40.36 -13.44
CA GLY A 347 13.03 -41.53 -13.47
C GLY A 347 13.69 -42.91 -13.39
N LYS A 348 14.79 -43.07 -12.64
CA LYS A 348 15.35 -44.40 -12.32
C LYS A 348 15.56 -44.60 -10.82
N PRO A 349 14.50 -44.96 -10.07
CA PRO A 349 14.60 -45.22 -8.64
C PRO A 349 15.59 -46.34 -8.29
N ALA A 350 15.82 -47.31 -9.20
CA ALA A 350 16.72 -48.43 -8.96
C ALA A 350 18.21 -48.04 -8.90
N GLU A 351 18.65 -47.02 -9.64
CA GLU A 351 20.06 -46.58 -9.63
C GLU A 351 20.39 -45.84 -8.32
N LEU A 352 19.44 -45.10 -7.77
CA LEU A 352 19.60 -44.37 -6.51
C LEU A 352 19.60 -45.31 -5.29
N GLU A 353 18.75 -46.34 -5.30
CA GLU A 353 18.76 -47.41 -4.28
C GLU A 353 20.09 -48.18 -4.32
N GLN A 354 20.62 -48.45 -5.50
CA GLN A 354 21.89 -49.16 -5.67
C GLN A 354 23.09 -48.30 -5.23
N GLU A 355 23.08 -46.99 -5.48
CA GLU A 355 24.14 -46.09 -5.03
C GLU A 355 24.14 -45.93 -3.49
N VAL A 356 22.97 -45.72 -2.88
CA VAL A 356 22.83 -45.66 -1.41
C VAL A 356 23.23 -46.98 -0.77
N ALA A 357 22.79 -48.13 -1.32
CA ALA A 357 23.19 -49.44 -0.84
C ALA A 357 24.71 -49.66 -0.95
N SER A 358 25.34 -49.20 -2.04
CA SER A 358 26.80 -49.30 -2.22
C SER A 358 27.57 -48.43 -1.23
N GLN A 359 27.03 -47.26 -0.88
CA GLN A 359 27.67 -46.34 0.05
C GLN A 359 27.56 -46.83 1.50
N VAL A 360 26.39 -47.36 1.88
CA VAL A 360 26.18 -48.04 3.17
C VAL A 360 27.09 -49.26 3.30
N ALA A 361 27.24 -50.06 2.23
CA ALA A 361 28.14 -51.21 2.24
C ALA A 361 29.61 -50.83 2.44
N ARG A 362 30.08 -49.72 1.84
CA ARG A 362 31.46 -49.23 2.02
C ARG A 362 31.72 -48.74 3.43
N GLU A 363 30.81 -47.96 4.00
CA GLU A 363 30.90 -47.47 5.38
C GLU A 363 30.88 -48.62 6.40
N LEU A 364 30.04 -49.64 6.18
CA LEU A 364 30.03 -50.84 7.01
C LEU A 364 31.34 -51.63 6.95
N VAL A 365 31.93 -51.78 5.76
CA VAL A 365 33.22 -52.45 5.61
C VAL A 365 34.32 -51.70 6.34
N LEU A 366 34.35 -50.36 6.24
CA LEU A 366 35.35 -49.54 6.94
C LEU A 366 35.19 -49.64 8.46
N MET A 367 33.97 -49.54 9.00
CA MET A 367 33.73 -49.71 10.43
C MET A 367 34.12 -51.10 10.94
N VAL A 368 33.82 -52.17 10.19
CA VAL A 368 34.21 -53.53 10.57
C VAL A 368 35.73 -53.70 10.52
N MET A 369 36.41 -53.11 9.52
CA MET A 369 37.87 -53.13 9.45
C MET A 369 38.52 -52.35 10.61
N ASP A 370 37.98 -51.20 10.99
CA ASP A 370 38.48 -50.41 12.11
C ASP A 370 38.24 -51.10 13.45
N ALA A 371 37.09 -51.74 13.64
CA ALA A 371 36.81 -52.54 14.83
C ALA A 371 37.76 -53.76 14.93
N LEU A 372 38.00 -54.47 13.81
CA LEU A 372 38.96 -55.57 13.76
C LEU A 372 40.41 -55.09 13.97
N ALA A 373 40.77 -53.91 13.47
CA ALA A 373 42.08 -53.31 13.69
C ALA A 373 42.27 -52.91 15.16
N ALA A 374 41.25 -52.35 15.81
CA ALA A 374 41.29 -52.02 17.22
C ALA A 374 41.40 -53.26 18.12
N ASP A 375 40.64 -54.32 17.80
CA ASP A 375 40.69 -55.58 18.56
C ASP A 375 42.00 -56.34 18.34
N THR A 376 42.55 -56.34 17.13
CA THR A 376 43.88 -56.92 16.88
C THR A 376 45.00 -56.12 17.56
N ALA A 377 44.88 -54.79 17.64
CA ALA A 377 45.81 -53.95 18.41
C ALA A 377 45.74 -54.24 19.93
N LEU A 378 44.55 -54.46 20.47
CA LEU A 378 44.34 -54.85 21.87
C LEU A 378 44.82 -56.28 22.16
N ALA A 379 44.63 -57.22 21.22
CA ALA A 379 45.10 -58.59 21.34
C ALA A 379 46.63 -58.74 21.21
N LEU A 380 47.28 -57.87 20.43
CA LEU A 380 48.74 -57.86 20.24
C LEU A 380 49.50 -57.03 21.29
N SER A 381 48.81 -56.19 22.06
CA SER A 381 49.38 -55.38 23.15
C SER A 381 50.11 -56.23 24.22
N PRO A 382 49.54 -57.34 24.74
CA PRO A 382 50.23 -58.21 25.70
C PRO A 382 51.42 -58.96 25.09
N VAL A 383 51.30 -59.38 23.82
CA VAL A 383 52.36 -60.13 23.11
C VAL A 383 53.56 -59.24 22.82
N ARG A 384 53.32 -58.00 22.38
CA ARG A 384 54.39 -57.01 22.17
C ARG A 384 55.05 -56.58 23.47
N ARG A 385 54.29 -56.50 24.57
CA ARG A 385 54.85 -56.21 25.90
C ARG A 385 55.77 -57.33 26.38
N ALA A 386 55.40 -58.58 26.15
CA ALA A 386 56.24 -59.75 26.46
C ALA A 386 57.50 -59.84 25.58
N GLU A 387 57.40 -59.50 24.28
CA GLU A 387 58.58 -59.41 23.40
C GLU A 387 59.55 -58.30 23.83
N TRP A 388 59.02 -57.13 24.23
CA TRP A 388 59.83 -56.01 24.71
C TRP A 388 60.64 -56.39 25.96
N GLU A 389 60.01 -57.03 26.95
CA GLU A 389 60.65 -57.53 28.17
C GLU A 389 61.73 -58.60 27.88
N LEU A 390 61.55 -59.42 26.85
CA LEU A 390 62.55 -60.41 26.40
C LEU A 390 63.76 -59.77 25.71
N THR A 391 63.58 -58.66 24.99
CA THR A 391 64.70 -57.87 24.42
C THR A 391 65.46 -57.07 25.46
N GLU A 392 64.78 -56.52 26.47
CA GLU A 392 65.40 -55.71 27.52
C GLU A 392 66.27 -56.56 28.46
N MET A 393 65.96 -57.84 28.62
CA MET A 393 66.83 -58.80 29.35
C MET A 393 68.07 -59.26 28.58
N ARG A 394 68.25 -58.90 27.29
CA ARG A 394 69.42 -59.29 26.47
C ARG A 394 70.47 -58.19 26.28
N THR A 395 70.22 -56.97 26.74
CA THR A 395 71.23 -55.91 26.71
C THR A 395 72.07 -55.94 27.99
N PRO A 396 73.36 -56.31 27.94
CA PRO A 396 74.22 -56.26 29.12
C PRO A 396 74.39 -54.80 29.57
N SER A 397 74.07 -54.55 30.84
CA SER A 397 74.22 -53.27 31.51
C SER A 397 75.67 -52.75 31.41
N PRO A 398 75.92 -51.49 31.02
CA PRO A 398 77.26 -50.93 31.02
C PRO A 398 77.77 -50.81 32.46
N VAL A 399 78.93 -51.41 32.71
CA VAL A 399 79.65 -51.34 33.99
C VAL A 399 80.01 -49.87 34.26
N PRO A 400 79.66 -49.30 35.42
CA PRO A 400 80.07 -47.95 35.76
C PRO A 400 81.53 -47.94 36.18
N ASP A 401 82.36 -47.16 35.49
CA ASP A 401 83.71 -46.82 35.92
C ASP A 401 83.64 -45.98 37.21
N TRP A 402 84.23 -46.51 38.29
CA TRP A 402 84.48 -45.79 39.53
C TRP A 402 85.95 -45.34 39.59
N PRO A 403 86.25 -44.12 40.05
CA PRO A 403 87.57 -43.79 40.60
C PRO A 403 87.77 -44.33 42.02
#